data_AF-A0A841J8Y7-F1
#
_entry.id   AF-A0A841J8Y7-F1
#
_cell.length_a   1.000
_cell.length_b   1.000
_cell.length_c   1.000
_cell.angle_alpha   90.00
_cell.angle_beta   90.00
_cell.angle_gamma   90.00
#
_symmetry.space_group_name_H-M   'P 1'
#
loop_
_entity.id
_entity.type
_entity.pdbx_description
1 polymer ?
#
loop_
_entity_poly.entity_id
_entity_poly.type
_entity_poly.pdbx_seq_one_letter_code
_entity_poly.pdbx_strand_id
1 'polypeptide(L)'
;MIGAYNSGGTSGDQGLFIGAEMQNNIDGLPGIVAHELIHFQQNLTGENPTLLQQSIIEGSADFIGELISGTRGDDAANNYGNAHTDRLCKEFVSIMNGTERNDWLYGTSKKDDRPNDLGYWMGYQITAHYYAKATDKKQAIYDILNIKNYTVFLKKSGYLDKYLK
;
A
#
# COMPACT_ATOMS: atom_id res chain seq x y z
N MET A 1 -10.44 17.41 10.97
CA MET A 1 -11.35 17.54 9.82
C MET A 1 -12.58 16.69 10.12
N ILE A 2 -13.79 17.20 9.89
CA ILE A 2 -15.04 16.42 9.92
C ILE A 2 -15.63 16.52 8.51
N GLY A 3 -16.03 15.40 7.90
CA GLY A 3 -17.15 15.40 6.95
C GLY A 3 -16.86 15.89 5.54
N ALA A 4 -15.89 15.33 4.81
CA ALA A 4 -15.68 15.64 3.38
C ALA A 4 -16.04 14.51 2.40
N TYR A 5 -16.45 13.33 2.89
CA TYR A 5 -16.83 12.16 2.05
C TYR A 5 -15.77 11.75 1.00
N ASN A 6 -14.50 12.08 1.23
CA ASN A 6 -13.41 11.89 0.27
C ASN A 6 -12.31 10.94 0.75
N SER A 7 -12.25 10.61 2.03
CA SER A 7 -11.29 9.65 2.59
C SER A 7 -11.80 8.99 3.87
N GLY A 8 -11.51 7.70 4.07
CA GLY A 8 -11.82 6.96 5.30
C GLY A 8 -10.95 7.37 6.51
N GLY A 9 -9.79 7.93 6.22
CA GLY A 9 -8.89 8.60 7.17
C GLY A 9 -7.77 9.35 6.41
N THR A 10 -6.95 10.10 7.12
CA THR A 10 -5.72 10.72 6.59
C THR A 10 -4.83 11.17 7.76
N SER A 11 -3.53 11.26 7.54
CA SER A 11 -2.57 11.81 8.52
C SER A 11 -1.90 13.08 8.02
N GLY A 12 -1.60 14.01 8.92
CA GLY A 12 -0.70 15.14 8.65
C GLY A 12 0.27 15.37 9.81
N ASP A 13 1.20 16.32 9.66
CA ASP A 13 2.31 16.56 10.60
C ASP A 13 1.92 16.77 12.07
N GLN A 14 0.65 17.08 12.35
CA GLN A 14 0.14 17.43 13.69
C GLN A 14 -0.92 16.46 14.21
N GLY A 15 -1.26 15.39 13.48
CA GLY A 15 -2.18 14.37 13.99
C GLY A 15 -2.88 13.52 12.95
N LEU A 16 -3.70 12.62 13.48
CA LEU A 16 -4.50 11.65 12.75
C LEU A 16 -5.93 12.17 12.56
N PHE A 17 -6.46 12.07 11.35
CA PHE A 17 -7.85 12.38 11.04
C PHE A 17 -8.56 11.10 10.58
N ILE A 18 -9.66 10.74 11.22
CA ILE A 18 -10.48 9.58 10.86
C ILE A 18 -11.84 10.08 10.41
N GLY A 19 -12.25 9.73 9.18
CA GLY A 19 -13.55 10.07 8.63
C GLY A 19 -14.61 9.09 9.13
N ALA A 20 -15.15 9.34 10.33
CA ALA A 20 -16.15 8.47 10.97
C ALA A 20 -17.41 8.27 10.10
N GLU A 21 -17.72 9.21 9.22
CA GLU A 21 -18.84 9.19 8.28
C GLU A 21 -18.73 8.17 7.14
N MET A 22 -17.52 7.65 6.85
CA MET A 22 -17.33 6.56 5.88
C MET A 22 -17.45 5.17 6.52
N GLN A 23 -17.66 5.11 7.84
CA GLN A 23 -17.61 3.89 8.64
C GLN A 23 -19.01 3.37 8.90
N ASN A 24 -19.50 2.52 8.00
CA ASN A 24 -20.82 1.88 8.13
C ASN A 24 -20.85 0.74 9.17
N ASN A 25 -19.67 0.24 9.57
CA ASN A 25 -19.48 -0.73 10.65
C ASN A 25 -18.18 -0.40 11.41
N ILE A 26 -18.25 -0.40 12.74
CA ILE A 26 -17.12 -0.11 13.63
C ILE A 26 -16.09 -1.24 13.69
N ASP A 27 -16.43 -2.45 13.26
CA ASP A 27 -15.51 -3.60 13.32
C ASP A 27 -14.26 -3.40 12.45
N GLY A 28 -14.36 -2.60 11.37
CA GLY A 28 -13.22 -2.27 10.50
C GLY A 28 -12.37 -1.08 10.98
N LEU A 29 -12.83 -0.36 12.02
CA LEU A 29 -12.13 0.83 12.54
C LEU A 29 -10.70 0.54 13.01
N PRO A 30 -10.39 -0.57 13.73
CA PRO A 30 -9.03 -0.83 14.17
C PRO A 30 -8.04 -0.95 13.00
N GLY A 31 -8.45 -1.57 11.89
CA GLY A 31 -7.62 -1.69 10.69
C GLY A 31 -7.35 -0.34 10.04
N ILE A 32 -8.39 0.49 9.89
CA ILE A 32 -8.27 1.82 9.28
C ILE A 32 -7.44 2.76 10.17
N VAL A 33 -7.69 2.77 11.49
CA VAL A 33 -6.88 3.57 12.42
C VAL A 33 -5.42 3.15 12.38
N ALA A 34 -5.15 1.84 12.30
CA ALA A 34 -3.79 1.35 12.19
C ALA A 34 -3.13 1.76 10.86
N HIS A 35 -3.82 1.64 9.73
CA HIS A 35 -3.34 2.09 8.42
C HIS A 35 -2.94 3.57 8.43
N GLU A 36 -3.84 4.44 8.90
CA GLU A 36 -3.61 5.89 8.93
C GLU A 36 -2.51 6.28 9.93
N LEU A 37 -2.39 5.54 11.04
CA LEU A 37 -1.28 5.71 11.98
C LEU A 37 0.06 5.41 11.30
N ILE A 38 0.12 4.47 10.36
CA ILE A 38 1.36 4.20 9.62
C ILE A 38 1.69 5.33 8.66
N HIS A 39 0.72 5.92 7.98
CA HIS A 39 0.98 7.12 7.18
C HIS A 39 1.56 8.27 8.00
N PHE A 40 1.08 8.45 9.24
CA PHE A 40 1.63 9.45 10.15
C PHE A 40 3.11 9.17 10.50
N GLN A 41 3.51 7.90 10.56
CA GLN A 41 4.87 7.49 10.91
C GLN A 41 5.80 7.35 9.71
N GLN A 42 5.27 7.28 8.50
CA GLN A 42 6.05 7.20 7.27
C GLN A 42 6.72 8.53 6.99
N ASN A 43 8.04 8.50 6.82
CA ASN A 43 8.79 9.68 6.41
C ASN A 43 8.77 9.81 4.88
N LEU A 44 7.65 10.34 4.36
CA LEU A 44 7.42 10.51 2.94
C LEU A 44 8.23 11.70 2.40
N THR A 45 8.98 11.48 1.31
CA THR A 45 9.77 12.53 0.66
C THR A 45 9.48 12.59 -0.83
N GLY A 46 9.32 13.80 -1.37
CA GLY A 46 9.13 14.07 -2.79
C GLY A 46 7.68 14.37 -3.18
N GLU A 47 7.52 15.10 -4.28
CA GLU A 47 6.22 15.42 -4.86
C GLU A 47 5.95 14.51 -6.06
N ASN A 48 4.68 14.17 -6.31
CA ASN A 48 4.24 13.33 -7.44
C ASN A 48 4.90 11.92 -7.49
N PRO A 49 4.64 11.05 -6.51
CA PRO A 49 5.22 9.71 -6.47
C PRO A 49 4.88 8.88 -7.73
N THR A 50 5.83 8.07 -8.19
CA THR A 50 5.57 7.06 -9.22
C THR A 50 4.56 6.02 -8.73
N LEU A 51 4.03 5.21 -9.64
CA LEU A 51 3.15 4.10 -9.29
C LEU A 51 3.82 3.15 -8.28
N LEU A 52 5.12 2.85 -8.44
CA LEU A 52 5.89 2.05 -7.48
C LEU A 52 5.87 2.67 -6.10
N GLN A 53 6.17 3.97 -6.01
CA GLN A 53 6.27 4.69 -4.76
C GLN A 53 4.92 4.70 -4.05
N GLN A 54 3.85 5.14 -4.74
CA GLN A 54 2.52 5.22 -4.15
C GLN A 54 2.02 3.83 -3.74
N SER A 55 2.22 2.80 -4.56
CA SER A 55 1.84 1.43 -4.21
C SER A 55 2.52 0.97 -2.92
N ILE A 56 3.83 1.19 -2.76
CA ILE A 56 4.56 0.82 -1.54
C ILE A 56 4.11 1.66 -0.34
N ILE A 57 3.85 2.96 -0.51
CA ILE A 57 3.35 3.83 0.56
C ILE A 57 2.06 3.25 1.15
N GLU A 58 1.07 3.01 0.29
CA GLU A 58 -0.25 2.46 0.66
C GLU A 58 -0.15 1.04 1.18
N GLY A 59 0.51 0.15 0.43
CA GLY A 59 0.60 -1.26 0.76
C GLY A 59 1.45 -1.56 2.00
N SER A 60 2.43 -0.71 2.33
CA SER A 60 3.17 -0.85 3.59
C SER A 60 2.39 -0.33 4.80
N ALA A 61 1.50 0.65 4.61
CA ALA A 61 0.54 1.06 5.62
C ALA A 61 -0.45 -0.06 5.93
N ASP A 62 -0.98 -0.74 4.91
CA ASP A 62 -1.79 -1.96 5.08
C ASP A 62 -1.02 -3.07 5.79
N PHE A 63 0.21 -3.35 5.36
CA PHE A 63 1.00 -4.45 5.93
C PHE A 63 1.31 -4.24 7.41
N ILE A 64 1.85 -3.07 7.79
CA ILE A 64 2.15 -2.80 9.20
C ILE A 64 0.85 -2.59 9.99
N GLY A 65 -0.17 -2.00 9.38
CA GLY A 65 -1.50 -1.86 9.97
C GLY A 65 -2.11 -3.21 10.34
N GLU A 66 -1.98 -4.22 9.48
CA GLU A 66 -2.38 -5.60 9.77
C GLU A 66 -1.54 -6.21 10.91
N LEU A 67 -0.22 -5.99 10.93
CA LEU A 67 0.62 -6.47 12.04
C LEU A 67 0.20 -5.90 13.41
N ILE A 68 -0.37 -4.70 13.44
CA ILE A 68 -0.84 -4.03 14.67
C ILE A 68 -2.26 -4.47 15.04
N SER A 69 -3.17 -4.45 14.07
CA SER A 69 -4.61 -4.59 14.29
C SER A 69 -5.11 -6.03 14.14
N GLY A 70 -4.34 -6.91 13.49
CA GLY A 70 -4.79 -8.24 13.06
C GLY A 70 -5.83 -8.21 11.94
N THR A 71 -6.15 -7.04 11.39
CA THR A 71 -7.17 -6.85 10.36
C THR A 71 -6.49 -6.58 9.03
N ARG A 72 -6.75 -7.45 8.05
CA ARG A 72 -6.27 -7.28 6.68
C ARG A 72 -7.19 -6.34 5.91
N GLY A 73 -6.60 -5.49 5.07
CA GLY A 73 -7.33 -4.54 4.21
C GLY A 73 -8.11 -5.22 3.07
N ASP A 74 -8.55 -4.41 2.10
CA ASP A 74 -9.48 -4.75 1.01
C ASP A 74 -9.41 -6.21 0.49
N ASP A 75 -10.42 -7.00 0.87
CA ASP A 75 -10.57 -8.39 0.43
C ASP A 75 -10.71 -8.54 -1.09
N ALA A 76 -11.31 -7.56 -1.79
CA ALA A 76 -11.51 -7.65 -3.24
C ALA A 76 -10.18 -7.54 -3.98
N ALA A 77 -9.38 -6.52 -3.67
CA ALA A 77 -8.03 -6.34 -4.21
C ALA A 77 -7.13 -7.53 -3.85
N ASN A 78 -7.19 -8.01 -2.61
CA ASN A 78 -6.43 -9.18 -2.15
C ASN A 78 -6.77 -10.45 -2.94
N ASN A 79 -8.05 -10.79 -3.05
CA ASN A 79 -8.50 -11.99 -3.74
C ASN A 79 -8.17 -11.94 -5.24
N TYR A 80 -8.43 -10.79 -5.89
CA TYR A 80 -8.13 -10.62 -7.29
C TYR A 80 -6.62 -10.67 -7.56
N GLY A 81 -5.83 -9.97 -6.74
CA GLY A 81 -4.38 -9.92 -6.82
C GLY A 81 -3.75 -11.32 -6.74
N ASN A 82 -4.14 -12.08 -5.73
CA ASN A 82 -3.68 -13.45 -5.53
C ASN A 82 -4.01 -14.34 -6.74
N ALA A 83 -5.24 -14.28 -7.25
CA ALA A 83 -5.68 -15.06 -8.41
C ALA A 83 -4.96 -14.70 -9.72
N HIS A 84 -4.49 -13.45 -9.88
CA HIS A 84 -3.92 -12.94 -11.13
C HIS A 84 -2.44 -12.52 -11.02
N THR A 85 -1.74 -13.01 -10.00
CA THR A 85 -0.38 -12.58 -9.62
C THR A 85 0.58 -12.45 -10.81
N ASP A 86 0.74 -13.48 -11.64
CA ASP A 86 1.73 -13.49 -12.72
C ASP A 86 1.45 -12.40 -13.79
N ARG A 87 0.16 -12.20 -14.13
CA ARG A 87 -0.26 -11.16 -15.08
C ARG A 87 -0.04 -9.77 -14.50
N LEU A 88 -0.45 -9.55 -13.27
CA LEU A 88 -0.34 -8.25 -12.59
C LEU A 88 1.12 -7.86 -12.38
N CYS A 89 1.98 -8.78 -11.92
CA CYS A 89 3.39 -8.47 -11.74
C CYS A 89 4.09 -8.08 -13.06
N LYS A 90 3.78 -8.78 -14.18
CA LYS A 90 4.29 -8.43 -15.51
C LYS A 90 3.82 -7.05 -15.98
N GLU A 91 2.54 -6.75 -15.79
CA GLU A 91 1.99 -5.43 -16.15
C GLU A 91 2.66 -4.33 -15.29
N PHE A 92 2.72 -4.53 -13.97
CA PHE A 92 3.25 -3.55 -13.04
C PHE A 92 4.68 -3.15 -13.35
N VAL A 93 5.60 -4.11 -13.52
CA VAL A 93 7.02 -3.80 -13.80
C VAL A 93 7.21 -2.97 -15.07
N SER A 94 6.29 -3.07 -16.04
CA SER A 94 6.36 -2.31 -17.30
C SER A 94 5.98 -0.84 -17.15
N ILE A 95 5.23 -0.47 -16.10
CA ILE A 95 4.68 0.88 -15.91
C ILE A 95 5.04 1.53 -14.57
N MET A 96 5.59 0.78 -13.60
CA MET A 96 5.76 1.21 -12.21
C MET A 96 6.59 2.49 -12.01
N ASN A 97 7.41 2.87 -12.99
CA ASN A 97 8.23 4.08 -12.95
C ASN A 97 7.50 5.34 -13.45
N GLY A 98 6.30 5.18 -14.03
CA GLY A 98 5.45 6.29 -14.45
C GLY A 98 4.59 6.84 -13.31
N THR A 99 3.88 7.93 -13.60
CA THR A 99 2.96 8.60 -12.66
C THR A 99 1.49 8.29 -12.92
N GLU A 100 1.18 7.50 -13.96
CA GLU A 100 -0.20 7.08 -14.21
C GLU A 100 -0.64 6.01 -13.23
N ARG A 101 -1.73 6.32 -12.55
CA ARG A 101 -2.24 5.55 -11.42
C ARG A 101 -3.58 4.87 -11.72
N ASN A 102 -4.31 5.33 -12.73
CA ASN A 102 -5.58 4.69 -13.12
C ASN A 102 -5.35 3.21 -13.48
N ASP A 103 -6.32 2.34 -13.14
CA ASP A 103 -6.23 0.86 -13.16
C ASP A 103 -5.38 0.22 -12.06
N TRP A 104 -4.76 1.01 -11.19
CA TRP A 104 -3.95 0.51 -10.07
C TRP A 104 -4.31 1.18 -8.75
N LEU A 105 -4.60 2.48 -8.74
CA LEU A 105 -4.96 3.25 -7.56
C LEU A 105 -6.11 4.20 -7.89
N TYR A 106 -7.08 4.29 -6.98
CA TYR A 106 -8.16 5.29 -6.96
C TYR A 106 -9.15 5.24 -8.13
N GLY A 107 -9.03 4.27 -9.04
CA GLY A 107 -9.94 4.11 -10.15
C GLY A 107 -9.54 3.02 -11.15
N THR A 108 -10.49 2.68 -12.02
CA THR A 108 -10.32 1.74 -13.12
C THR A 108 -10.95 2.29 -14.39
N SER A 109 -10.25 2.13 -15.51
CA SER A 109 -10.76 2.35 -16.87
C SER A 109 -11.78 1.29 -17.30
N LYS A 110 -11.98 0.23 -16.49
CA LYS A 110 -12.79 -0.95 -16.81
C LYS A 110 -12.24 -1.74 -18.01
N LYS A 111 -10.93 -1.72 -18.20
CA LYS A 111 -10.26 -2.54 -19.24
C LYS A 111 -10.37 -4.05 -19.00
N ASP A 112 -10.62 -4.45 -17.75
CA ASP A 112 -10.92 -5.81 -17.31
C ASP A 112 -11.70 -5.76 -15.99
N ASP A 113 -11.94 -6.92 -15.37
CA ASP A 113 -12.71 -7.07 -14.13
C ASP A 113 -11.90 -6.73 -12.86
N ARG A 114 -10.78 -6.01 -12.96
CA ARG A 114 -9.97 -5.68 -11.78
C ARG A 114 -10.74 -4.76 -10.83
N PRO A 115 -10.62 -4.97 -9.51
CA PRO A 115 -11.09 -4.01 -8.53
C PRO A 115 -10.22 -2.74 -8.56
N ASN A 116 -10.65 -1.72 -7.83
CA ASN A 116 -9.78 -0.59 -7.53
C ASN A 116 -8.61 -1.03 -6.63
N ASP A 117 -7.62 -0.14 -6.49
CA ASP A 117 -6.62 -0.21 -5.42
C ASP A 117 -5.71 -1.47 -5.42
N LEU A 118 -5.56 -2.14 -6.57
CA LEU A 118 -4.56 -3.21 -6.75
C LEU A 118 -3.11 -2.78 -6.47
N GLY A 119 -2.81 -1.49 -6.52
CA GLY A 119 -1.54 -0.92 -6.09
C GLY A 119 -1.27 -1.16 -4.60
N TYR A 120 -2.30 -1.14 -3.75
CA TYR A 120 -2.19 -1.47 -2.32
C TYR A 120 -1.75 -2.92 -2.16
N TRP A 121 -2.42 -3.84 -2.86
CA TRP A 121 -2.02 -5.26 -2.89
C TRP A 121 -0.57 -5.44 -3.39
N MET A 122 -0.18 -4.78 -4.48
CA MET A 122 1.19 -4.89 -5.01
C MET A 122 2.24 -4.40 -4.00
N GLY A 123 2.01 -3.23 -3.39
CA GLY A 123 2.89 -2.68 -2.37
C GLY A 123 2.95 -3.52 -1.10
N TYR A 124 1.82 -4.09 -0.70
CA TYR A 124 1.72 -5.03 0.41
C TYR A 124 2.62 -6.24 0.14
N GLN A 125 2.51 -6.86 -1.03
CA GLN A 125 3.31 -8.03 -1.38
C GLN A 125 4.81 -7.73 -1.40
N ILE A 126 5.22 -6.58 -1.95
CA ILE A 126 6.62 -6.11 -1.92
C ILE A 126 7.10 -5.95 -0.47
N THR A 127 6.31 -5.29 0.36
CA THR A 127 6.65 -4.98 1.76
C THR A 127 6.71 -6.25 2.60
N ALA A 128 5.72 -7.12 2.49
CA ALA A 128 5.64 -8.40 3.19
C ALA A 128 6.84 -9.29 2.83
N HIS A 129 7.24 -9.34 1.56
CA HIS A 129 8.40 -10.14 1.13
C HIS A 129 9.73 -9.56 1.65
N TYR A 130 9.87 -8.23 1.69
CA TYR A 130 11.01 -7.58 2.37
C TYR A 130 11.06 -7.94 3.85
N TYR A 131 9.94 -7.76 4.56
CA TYR A 131 9.84 -8.05 5.99
C TYR A 131 10.12 -9.53 6.28
N ALA A 132 9.58 -10.46 5.48
CA ALA A 132 9.76 -11.89 5.67
C ALA A 132 11.24 -12.31 5.62
N LYS A 133 12.01 -11.75 4.68
CA LYS A 133 13.45 -12.03 4.51
C LYS A 133 14.34 -11.43 5.60
N ALA A 134 13.89 -10.39 6.28
CA ALA A 134 14.69 -9.73 7.30
C ALA A 134 14.83 -10.61 8.56
N THR A 135 16.07 -10.78 9.03
CA THR A 135 16.34 -11.46 10.30
C THR A 135 15.93 -10.58 11.48
N ASP A 136 16.24 -9.29 11.42
CA ASP A 136 15.81 -8.31 12.43
C ASP A 136 14.51 -7.63 11.98
N LYS A 137 13.39 -8.02 12.62
CA LYS A 137 12.07 -7.47 12.32
C LYS A 137 11.91 -6.02 12.76
N LYS A 138 12.62 -5.57 13.80
CA LYS A 138 12.56 -4.18 14.25
C LYS A 138 13.25 -3.28 13.24
N GLN A 139 14.42 -3.71 12.75
CA GLN A 139 15.12 -3.00 11.68
C GLN A 139 14.28 -2.99 10.39
N ALA A 140 13.60 -4.09 10.06
CA ALA A 140 12.73 -4.15 8.89
C ALA A 140 11.59 -3.11 8.96
N ILE A 141 10.91 -3.00 10.11
CA ILE A 141 9.87 -1.98 10.32
C ILE A 141 10.45 -0.58 10.19
N TYR A 142 11.61 -0.32 10.82
CA TYR A 142 12.28 0.97 10.69
C TYR A 142 12.57 1.31 9.23
N ASP A 143 13.10 0.37 8.46
CA ASP A 143 13.42 0.57 7.04
C ASP A 143 12.17 0.84 6.20
N ILE A 144 11.06 0.14 6.48
CA ILE A 144 9.78 0.31 5.79
C ILE A 144 9.20 1.72 6.05
N LEU A 145 9.30 2.22 7.27
CA LEU A 145 8.82 3.57 7.62
C LEU A 145 9.72 4.68 7.08
N ASN A 146 10.97 4.38 6.71
CA ASN A 146 11.99 5.36 6.34
C ASN A 146 12.59 5.10 4.94
N ILE A 147 11.77 4.64 4.00
CA ILE A 147 12.22 4.33 2.63
C ILE A 147 12.64 5.60 1.91
N LYS A 148 13.96 5.74 1.66
CA LYS A 148 14.52 6.84 0.85
C LYS A 148 14.59 6.54 -0.64
N ASN A 149 14.71 5.26 -1.00
CA ASN A 149 14.84 4.82 -2.38
C ASN A 149 13.99 3.57 -2.62
N TYR A 150 12.83 3.78 -3.25
CA TYR A 150 11.83 2.75 -3.48
C TYR A 150 12.30 1.68 -4.49
N THR A 151 13.11 2.05 -5.48
CA THR A 151 13.71 1.07 -6.41
C THR A 151 14.67 0.13 -5.69
N VAL A 152 15.50 0.66 -4.78
CA VAL A 152 16.40 -0.16 -3.95
C VAL A 152 15.60 -1.02 -2.97
N PHE A 153 14.57 -0.47 -2.35
CA PHE A 153 13.68 -1.23 -1.46
C PHE A 153 13.01 -2.40 -2.20
N LEU A 154 12.44 -2.15 -3.39
CA LEU A 154 11.88 -3.19 -4.25
C LEU A 154 12.90 -4.29 -4.54
N LYS A 155 14.12 -3.93 -4.96
CA LYS A 155 15.18 -4.92 -5.24
C LYS A 155 15.56 -5.73 -4.00
N LYS A 156 15.64 -5.10 -2.82
CA LYS A 156 15.92 -5.82 -1.57
C LYS A 156 14.79 -6.77 -1.20
N SER A 157 13.52 -6.40 -1.45
CA SER A 157 12.39 -7.29 -1.26
C SER A 157 12.58 -8.57 -2.09
N GLY A 158 12.98 -8.43 -3.36
CA GLY A 158 13.08 -9.53 -4.31
C GLY A 158 11.74 -10.08 -4.80
N TYR A 159 10.62 -9.44 -4.47
CA TYR A 159 9.29 -9.93 -4.86
C TYR A 159 9.10 -9.96 -6.38
N LEU A 160 9.63 -8.94 -7.09
CA LEU A 160 9.48 -8.81 -8.53
C LEU A 160 10.69 -9.28 -9.35
N ASP A 161 11.69 -9.92 -8.72
CA ASP A 161 12.94 -10.30 -9.41
C ASP A 161 12.72 -11.18 -10.64
N LYS A 162 11.72 -12.08 -10.61
CA LYS A 162 11.33 -12.92 -11.76
C LYS A 162 10.87 -12.11 -12.98
N TYR A 163 10.36 -10.89 -12.76
CA TYR A 163 9.72 -10.06 -13.78
C TYR A 163 10.60 -8.89 -14.24
N LEU A 164 11.59 -8.51 -13.43
CA LEU A 164 12.60 -7.51 -13.77
C LEU A 164 13.69 -8.18 -14.62
N LYS A 165 13.61 -8.03 -15.93
CA LYS A 165 14.64 -8.49 -16.89
C LYS A 165 15.67 -7.39 -17.16
#